data_AF-A0A084AU57-F1
#
_entry.id   AF-A0A084AU57-F1
#
_cell.length_a   1.000
_cell.length_b   1.000
_cell.length_c   1.000
_cell.angle_alpha   90.00
_cell.angle_beta   90.00
_cell.angle_gamma   90.00
#
_symmetry.space_group_name_H-M   'P 1'
#
loop_
_entity.id
_entity.type
_entity.pdbx_description
1 polymer ?
#
loop_
_entity_poly.entity_id
_entity_poly.type
_entity_poly.pdbx_seq_one_letter_code
_entity_poly.pdbx_strand_id
1 'polypeptide(L)'
;MTLQSLPAETRLMIWGLSLPEDVPEVCIGWPTYLWGSQQLQEPYLVDTAFPVLMHICHETRQFVLSPPSRYSQFVPRFRFSKEAGCKVPYRHFRPELDIFYITNWQYSNVLKIHAFNHETIRQSIHLAVEMALWGATSYWFNDFIFKHMQNIKTVSIVFPSSDSKRYSFDQNVFQPPARRSRLVALKQPKKVMGTALMPSSTRGLLSPGNPSVQDWIDFRWEGAVEGADIRWAHLRNQVIYQGSAWDRESLTFVGVTRAAFTFEQFKRGDEGEETWDEVCRDRLHPQDYQPERVEMTRDPTEWRVNDDESWPPENQ
;
A
#
# COMPACT_ATOMS: atom_id res chain seq x y z
N MET A 1 38.00 2.30 -27.04
CA MET A 1 37.43 0.94 -26.95
C MET A 1 35.92 1.09 -26.93
N THR A 2 35.18 0.48 -27.85
CA THR A 2 33.72 0.60 -27.89
C THR A 2 33.07 -0.55 -27.12
N LEU A 3 31.87 -0.36 -26.60
CA LEU A 3 31.18 -1.43 -25.87
C LEU A 3 30.97 -2.69 -26.74
N GLN A 4 30.76 -2.50 -28.04
CA GLN A 4 30.60 -3.58 -29.03
C GLN A 4 31.85 -4.44 -29.22
N SER A 5 33.04 -3.96 -28.83
CA SER A 5 34.27 -4.76 -28.90
C SER A 5 34.43 -5.73 -27.73
N LEU A 6 33.53 -5.70 -26.73
CA LEU A 6 33.55 -6.60 -25.59
C LEU A 6 32.84 -7.94 -25.89
N PRO A 7 33.30 -9.06 -25.30
CA PRO A 7 32.56 -10.32 -25.34
C PRO A 7 31.11 -10.17 -24.85
N ALA A 8 30.21 -11.01 -25.37
CA ALA A 8 28.79 -10.93 -25.06
C ALA A 8 28.54 -11.08 -23.54
N GLU A 9 29.26 -11.97 -22.89
CA GLU A 9 29.21 -12.22 -21.45
C GLU A 9 29.57 -10.97 -20.65
N THR A 10 30.64 -10.26 -21.05
CA THR A 10 31.05 -9.01 -20.41
C THR A 10 30.00 -7.93 -20.58
N ARG A 11 29.39 -7.81 -21.77
CA ARG A 11 28.29 -6.86 -21.99
C ARG A 11 27.08 -7.18 -21.12
N LEU A 12 26.67 -8.44 -21.06
CA LEU A 12 25.57 -8.91 -20.20
C LEU A 12 25.83 -8.62 -18.72
N MET A 13 27.08 -8.79 -18.25
CA MET A 13 27.47 -8.42 -16.88
C MET A 13 27.37 -6.91 -16.65
N ILE A 14 27.88 -6.09 -17.58
CA ILE A 14 27.77 -4.63 -17.50
C ILE A 14 26.29 -4.22 -17.41
N TRP A 15 25.42 -4.81 -18.25
CA TRP A 15 23.99 -4.56 -18.20
C TRP A 15 23.35 -5.00 -16.89
N GLY A 16 23.67 -6.18 -16.37
CA GLY A 16 23.19 -6.64 -15.07
C GLY A 16 23.58 -5.70 -13.93
N LEU A 17 24.80 -5.16 -13.96
CA LEU A 17 25.28 -4.18 -12.98
C LEU A 17 24.73 -2.76 -13.18
N SER A 18 24.17 -2.47 -14.35
CA SER A 18 23.60 -1.17 -14.70
C SER A 18 22.09 -1.09 -14.45
N LEU A 19 21.48 -2.14 -13.91
CA LEU A 19 20.09 -2.08 -13.46
C LEU A 19 19.99 -1.03 -12.34
N PRO A 20 18.98 -0.14 -12.37
CA PRO A 20 18.84 0.88 -11.36
C PRO A 20 18.68 0.26 -9.97
N GLU A 21 19.10 1.01 -8.94
CA GLU A 21 18.84 0.64 -7.55
C GLU A 21 17.35 0.37 -7.34
N ASP A 22 17.04 -0.58 -6.46
CA ASP A 22 15.66 -0.94 -6.18
C ASP A 22 14.95 0.25 -5.52
N VAL A 23 13.90 0.73 -6.18
CA VAL A 23 13.04 1.79 -5.67
C VAL A 23 11.94 1.17 -4.79
N PRO A 24 11.61 1.75 -3.62
CA PRO A 24 10.45 1.39 -2.85
C PRO A 24 9.18 1.53 -3.69
N GLU A 25 8.37 0.47 -3.74
CA GLU A 25 7.13 0.44 -4.48
C GLU A 25 6.01 -0.10 -3.58
N VAL A 26 4.76 0.04 -4.02
CA VAL A 26 3.60 -0.35 -3.21
C VAL A 26 3.12 -1.73 -3.60
N CYS A 27 3.13 -2.66 -2.64
CA CYS A 27 2.49 -3.96 -2.77
C CYS A 27 1.05 -3.87 -2.32
N ILE A 28 0.12 -4.02 -3.25
CA ILE A 28 -1.30 -4.09 -2.93
C ILE A 28 -1.60 -5.53 -2.54
N GLY A 29 -2.03 -5.75 -1.29
CA GLY A 29 -2.35 -7.09 -0.79
C GLY A 29 -3.34 -7.79 -1.72
N TRP A 30 -3.01 -9.02 -2.12
CA TRP A 30 -3.81 -9.81 -3.04
C TRP A 30 -4.45 -11.01 -2.31
N PRO A 31 -5.76 -11.28 -2.45
CA PRO A 31 -6.76 -10.47 -3.14
C PRO A 31 -7.14 -9.17 -2.41
N THR A 32 -7.60 -8.19 -3.19
CA THR A 32 -8.12 -6.91 -2.68
C THR A 32 -9.49 -7.05 -2.02
N TYR A 33 -10.28 -8.04 -2.46
CA TYR A 33 -11.56 -8.41 -1.89
C TYR A 33 -11.48 -9.83 -1.31
N LEU A 34 -11.48 -9.92 0.02
CA LEU A 34 -11.48 -11.20 0.73
C LEU A 34 -12.89 -11.46 1.28
N TRP A 35 -13.84 -11.89 0.45
CA TRP A 35 -15.14 -12.33 0.94
C TRP A 35 -15.24 -13.86 0.87
N GLY A 36 -15.13 -14.49 2.04
CA GLY A 36 -15.25 -15.95 2.20
C GLY A 36 -13.96 -16.74 1.95
N SER A 37 -13.01 -16.24 1.17
CA SER A 37 -11.62 -16.76 1.16
C SER A 37 -10.84 -16.12 2.31
N GLN A 38 -10.20 -16.95 3.14
CA GLN A 38 -9.68 -16.52 4.45
C GLN A 38 -8.24 -16.00 4.43
N GLN A 39 -7.52 -16.07 3.29
CA GLN A 39 -6.09 -15.83 3.26
C GLN A 39 -5.66 -15.01 2.03
N LEU A 40 -4.70 -14.12 2.28
CA LEU A 40 -3.93 -13.50 1.23
C LEU A 40 -3.16 -14.57 0.44
N GLN A 41 -2.99 -14.35 -0.86
CA GLN A 41 -2.33 -15.30 -1.73
C GLN A 41 -0.91 -14.85 -2.05
N GLU A 42 0.03 -15.74 -1.78
CA GLU A 42 1.39 -15.65 -2.28
C GLU A 42 1.48 -16.15 -3.73
N PRO A 43 2.41 -15.62 -4.53
CA PRO A 43 3.38 -14.59 -4.17
C PRO A 43 2.77 -13.18 -4.10
N TYR A 44 3.26 -12.37 -3.16
CA TYR A 44 3.01 -10.93 -3.14
C TYR A 44 3.85 -10.25 -4.24
N LEU A 45 3.20 -9.47 -5.10
CA LEU A 45 3.83 -8.88 -6.27
C LEU A 45 3.74 -7.35 -6.22
N VAL A 46 4.74 -6.72 -6.83
CA VAL A 46 4.89 -5.27 -6.88
C VAL A 46 5.18 -4.87 -8.32
N ASP A 47 4.32 -4.02 -8.88
CA ASP A 47 4.57 -3.44 -10.20
C ASP A 47 5.68 -2.39 -10.08
N THR A 48 6.68 -2.45 -10.97
CA THR A 48 7.83 -1.55 -10.94
C THR A 48 7.83 -0.61 -12.14
N ALA A 49 8.73 0.37 -12.14
CA ALA A 49 9.03 1.10 -13.37
C ALA A 49 9.65 0.17 -14.42
N PHE A 50 9.55 0.55 -15.70
CA PHE A 50 10.42 -0.01 -16.73
C PHE A 50 11.87 0.36 -16.41
N PRO A 51 12.80 -0.63 -16.40
CA PRO A 51 14.20 -0.33 -16.20
C PRO A 51 14.70 0.66 -17.27
N VAL A 52 15.55 1.61 -16.88
CA VAL A 52 16.16 2.57 -17.82
C VAL A 52 16.80 1.85 -19.01
N LEU A 53 17.37 0.66 -18.78
CA LEU A 53 17.94 -0.21 -19.82
C LEU A 53 16.98 -0.51 -20.99
N MET A 54 15.66 -0.55 -20.77
CA MET A 54 14.67 -0.75 -21.84
C MET A 54 14.66 0.38 -22.88
N HIS A 55 15.19 1.54 -22.52
CA HIS A 55 15.14 2.77 -23.31
C HIS A 55 16.48 3.15 -23.95
N ILE A 56 17.58 2.44 -23.66
CA ILE A 56 18.92 2.78 -24.16
C ILE A 56 19.11 2.32 -25.61
N CYS A 57 19.11 1.01 -25.85
CA CYS A 57 19.30 0.46 -27.20
C CYS A 57 18.58 -0.88 -27.36
N HIS A 58 18.67 -1.47 -28.56
CA HIS A 58 18.03 -2.76 -28.84
C HIS A 58 18.60 -3.90 -27.98
N GLU A 59 19.92 -3.94 -27.80
CA GLU A 59 20.60 -5.00 -27.05
C GLU A 59 20.19 -5.01 -25.57
N THR A 60 20.17 -3.84 -24.92
CA THR A 60 19.77 -3.72 -23.51
C THR A 60 18.30 -4.08 -23.31
N ARG A 61 17.44 -3.73 -24.28
CA ARG A 61 16.03 -4.15 -24.28
C ARG A 61 15.87 -5.65 -24.41
N GLN A 62 16.62 -6.29 -25.32
CA GLN A 62 16.63 -7.75 -25.43
C GLN A 62 17.13 -8.40 -24.15
N PHE A 63 18.15 -7.85 -23.50
CA PHE A 63 18.65 -8.32 -22.21
C PHE A 63 17.55 -8.31 -21.14
N VAL A 64 16.81 -7.21 -21.00
CA VAL A 64 15.74 -7.06 -20.00
C VAL A 64 14.53 -7.96 -20.32
N LEU A 65 14.20 -8.15 -21.60
CA LEU A 65 13.08 -8.99 -22.01
C LEU A 65 13.41 -10.49 -22.06
N SER A 66 14.70 -10.84 -21.96
CA SER A 66 15.13 -12.24 -21.98
C SER A 66 14.68 -12.96 -20.70
N PRO A 67 14.37 -14.27 -20.78
CA PRO A 67 14.07 -15.07 -19.60
C PRO A 67 15.16 -14.95 -18.52
N PRO A 68 14.80 -15.09 -17.23
CA PRO A 68 15.78 -15.07 -16.15
C PRO A 68 16.92 -16.07 -16.39
N SER A 69 18.15 -15.58 -16.30
CA SER A 69 19.41 -16.29 -16.44
C SER A 69 20.26 -16.00 -15.21
N ARG A 70 21.44 -16.65 -15.09
CA ARG A 70 22.38 -16.38 -13.98
C ARG A 70 22.81 -14.91 -13.88
N TYR A 71 22.74 -14.16 -14.97
CA TYR A 71 23.11 -12.74 -15.02
C TYR A 71 21.92 -11.79 -14.96
N SER A 72 20.69 -12.30 -14.98
CA SER A 72 19.44 -11.52 -15.02
C SER A 72 18.48 -11.85 -13.88
N GLN A 73 18.98 -12.38 -12.76
CA GLN A 73 18.16 -12.65 -11.56
C GLN A 73 17.51 -11.40 -10.96
N PHE A 74 18.07 -10.22 -11.24
CA PHE A 74 17.54 -8.92 -10.82
C PHE A 74 16.70 -8.22 -11.90
N VAL A 75 16.60 -8.82 -13.10
CA VAL A 75 15.77 -8.27 -14.16
C VAL A 75 14.30 -8.49 -13.78
N PRO A 76 13.45 -7.45 -13.88
CA PRO A 76 12.05 -7.59 -13.55
C PRO A 76 11.38 -8.60 -14.47
N ARG A 77 10.40 -9.31 -13.91
CA ARG A 77 9.52 -10.17 -14.70
C ARG A 77 8.44 -9.30 -15.34
N PHE A 78 7.78 -9.81 -16.36
CA PHE A 78 6.74 -9.07 -17.06
C PHE A 78 5.43 -9.84 -17.04
N ARG A 79 4.35 -9.18 -16.66
CA ARG A 79 2.98 -9.71 -16.75
C ARG A 79 2.12 -8.77 -17.58
N PHE A 80 1.06 -9.27 -18.19
CA PHE A 80 0.14 -8.40 -18.90
C PHE A 80 -0.68 -7.60 -17.89
N SER A 81 -0.84 -6.30 -18.14
CA SER A 81 -1.85 -5.49 -17.45
C SER A 81 -2.82 -4.97 -18.49
N LYS A 82 -4.10 -5.31 -18.31
CA LYS A 82 -5.16 -4.82 -19.17
C LYS A 82 -5.27 -3.30 -19.07
N GLU A 83 -5.21 -2.77 -17.86
CA GLU A 83 -5.25 -1.33 -17.61
C GLU A 83 -4.12 -0.55 -18.27
N ALA A 84 -2.92 -1.14 -18.33
CA ALA A 84 -1.80 -0.54 -19.05
C ALA A 84 -1.83 -0.82 -20.58
N GLY A 85 -2.69 -1.73 -21.04
CA GLY A 85 -2.72 -2.22 -22.42
C GLY A 85 -1.42 -2.89 -22.88
N CYS A 86 -0.52 -3.25 -21.96
CA CYS A 86 0.79 -3.80 -22.29
C CYS A 86 1.38 -4.65 -21.15
N LYS A 87 2.55 -5.24 -21.41
CA LYS A 87 3.30 -5.97 -20.38
C LYS A 87 3.95 -4.99 -19.41
N VAL A 88 3.63 -5.11 -18.13
CA VAL A 88 4.20 -4.32 -17.05
C VAL A 88 5.27 -5.11 -16.31
N PRO A 89 6.40 -4.47 -15.96
CA PRO A 89 7.42 -5.11 -15.15
C PRO A 89 6.93 -5.24 -13.70
N TYR A 90 7.25 -6.37 -13.08
CA TYR A 90 6.95 -6.66 -11.70
C TYR A 90 8.08 -7.42 -11.02
N ARG A 91 8.08 -7.41 -9.70
CA ARG A 91 8.94 -8.25 -8.86
C ARG A 91 8.16 -8.79 -7.67
N HIS A 92 8.76 -9.73 -6.97
CA HIS A 92 8.26 -10.17 -5.67
C HIS A 92 8.39 -9.02 -4.66
N PHE A 93 7.41 -8.93 -3.76
CA PHE A 93 7.42 -8.04 -2.62
C PHE A 93 8.63 -8.31 -1.73
N ARG A 94 9.27 -7.23 -1.30
CA ARG A 94 10.46 -7.24 -0.43
C ARG A 94 10.12 -6.49 0.85
N PRO A 95 9.87 -7.19 1.97
CA PRO A 95 9.38 -6.59 3.21
C PRO A 95 10.25 -5.47 3.77
N GLU A 96 11.55 -5.52 3.49
CA GLU A 96 12.55 -4.55 3.91
C GLU A 96 12.57 -3.25 3.09
N LEU A 97 11.95 -3.26 1.91
CA LEU A 97 12.02 -2.16 0.93
C LEU A 97 10.63 -1.62 0.57
N ASP A 98 9.68 -2.51 0.32
CA ASP A 98 8.37 -2.17 -0.23
C ASP A 98 7.36 -1.81 0.85
N ILE A 99 6.34 -1.08 0.42
CA ILE A 99 5.22 -0.68 1.27
C ILE A 99 4.07 -1.66 1.07
N PHE A 100 3.75 -2.44 2.09
CA PHE A 100 2.57 -3.29 2.05
C PHE A 100 1.31 -2.45 2.25
N TYR A 101 0.37 -2.47 1.32
CA TYR A 101 -0.86 -1.67 1.36
C TYR A 101 -2.07 -2.52 1.72
N ILE A 102 -2.76 -2.14 2.80
CA ILE A 102 -3.99 -2.74 3.29
C ILE A 102 -5.17 -1.80 3.01
N THR A 103 -6.17 -2.34 2.31
CA THR A 103 -7.42 -1.64 2.00
C THR A 103 -8.50 -1.93 3.04
N ASN A 104 -9.50 -1.07 3.12
CA ASN A 104 -10.68 -1.27 3.97
C ASN A 104 -11.45 -2.56 3.62
N TRP A 105 -11.40 -3.01 2.37
CA TRP A 105 -12.07 -4.25 1.95
C TRP A 105 -11.39 -5.52 2.47
N GLN A 106 -10.14 -5.42 2.89
CA GLN A 106 -9.44 -6.50 3.57
C GLN A 106 -9.75 -6.52 5.07
N TYR A 107 -10.40 -5.48 5.62
CA TYR A 107 -10.65 -5.28 7.04
C TYR A 107 -11.21 -6.50 7.77
N SER A 108 -12.30 -7.07 7.25
CA SER A 108 -12.96 -8.22 7.89
C SER A 108 -12.06 -9.44 8.01
N ASN A 109 -10.97 -9.48 7.26
CA ASN A 109 -9.98 -10.57 7.26
C ASN A 109 -8.68 -10.17 7.94
N VAL A 110 -8.32 -8.89 7.96
CA VAL A 110 -7.30 -8.35 8.89
C VAL A 110 -7.66 -8.73 10.33
N LEU A 111 -8.94 -8.59 10.71
CA LEU A 111 -9.41 -9.03 12.02
C LEU A 111 -9.40 -10.56 12.21
N LYS A 112 -9.52 -11.33 11.13
CA LYS A 112 -9.38 -12.79 11.17
C LYS A 112 -7.90 -13.11 11.07
N ILE A 113 -7.24 -13.10 12.23
CA ILE A 113 -5.82 -13.43 12.56
C ILE A 113 -5.06 -14.31 11.54
N HIS A 114 -5.73 -15.24 10.86
CA HIS A 114 -5.16 -16.16 9.89
C HIS A 114 -4.69 -15.53 8.56
N ALA A 115 -5.27 -14.42 8.10
CA ALA A 115 -4.92 -13.86 6.78
C ALA A 115 -3.49 -13.29 6.71
N PHE A 116 -2.87 -13.02 7.86
CA PHE A 116 -1.58 -12.34 7.99
C PHE A 116 -0.53 -13.16 8.75
N ASN A 117 -0.74 -14.46 8.89
CA ASN A 117 0.28 -15.36 9.43
C ASN A 117 1.41 -15.64 8.41
N HIS A 118 1.48 -14.87 7.31
CA HIS A 118 2.54 -14.95 6.33
C HIS A 118 3.80 -14.27 6.86
N GLU A 119 4.88 -15.05 6.99
CA GLU A 119 6.18 -14.58 7.48
C GLU A 119 6.66 -13.34 6.71
N THR A 120 6.45 -13.31 5.40
CA THR A 120 6.78 -12.16 4.55
C THR A 120 6.10 -10.87 5.00
N ILE A 121 4.81 -10.91 5.36
CA ILE A 121 4.13 -9.69 5.83
C ILE A 121 4.62 -9.29 7.22
N ARG A 122 4.89 -10.26 8.10
CA ARG A 122 5.40 -9.99 9.46
C ARG A 122 6.75 -9.26 9.46
N GLN A 123 7.54 -9.49 8.42
CA GLN A 123 8.84 -8.86 8.21
C GLN A 123 8.74 -7.44 7.63
N SER A 124 7.55 -6.98 7.26
CA SER A 124 7.36 -5.67 6.60
C SER A 124 7.80 -4.52 7.50
N ILE A 125 8.60 -3.63 6.92
CA ILE A 125 9.08 -2.40 7.57
C ILE A 125 8.13 -1.23 7.29
N HIS A 126 7.47 -1.25 6.14
CA HIS A 126 6.61 -0.18 5.67
C HIS A 126 5.18 -0.68 5.43
N LEU A 127 4.22 -0.04 6.08
CA LEU A 127 2.80 -0.31 5.93
C LEU A 127 2.10 0.95 5.40
N ALA A 128 1.19 0.76 4.46
CA ALA A 128 0.20 1.75 4.09
C ALA A 128 -1.19 1.20 4.40
N VAL A 129 -2.07 2.08 4.87
CA VAL A 129 -3.42 1.72 5.28
C VAL A 129 -4.39 2.80 4.87
N GLU A 130 -5.54 2.39 4.36
CA GLU A 130 -6.62 3.29 4.01
C GLU A 130 -7.18 4.04 5.24
N MET A 131 -7.43 5.35 5.08
CA MET A 131 -7.91 6.20 6.18
C MET A 131 -9.26 5.73 6.75
N ALA A 132 -10.16 5.22 5.91
CA ALA A 132 -11.45 4.70 6.33
C ALA A 132 -11.31 3.52 7.33
N LEU A 133 -10.39 2.59 7.01
CA LEU A 133 -10.08 1.44 7.85
C LEU A 133 -9.54 1.87 9.22
N TRP A 134 -8.51 2.72 9.21
CA TRP A 134 -7.94 3.23 10.45
C TRP A 134 -8.96 4.00 11.27
N GLY A 135 -9.75 4.82 10.61
CA GLY A 135 -10.73 5.70 11.22
C GLY A 135 -11.80 5.00 12.06
N ALA A 136 -12.41 3.96 11.50
CA ALA A 136 -13.45 3.21 12.20
C ALA A 136 -12.89 2.24 13.25
N THR A 137 -11.62 1.83 13.13
CA THR A 137 -11.14 0.59 13.77
C THR A 137 -9.75 0.71 14.41
N SER A 138 -9.22 1.93 14.55
CA SER A 138 -7.80 2.19 14.90
C SER A 138 -7.28 1.37 16.08
N TYR A 139 -8.09 1.10 17.10
CA TYR A 139 -7.67 0.24 18.21
C TYR A 139 -7.32 -1.19 17.76
N TRP A 140 -8.27 -1.85 17.08
CA TRP A 140 -8.07 -3.21 16.57
C TRP A 140 -6.97 -3.27 15.53
N PHE A 141 -6.91 -2.24 14.68
CA PHE A 141 -5.90 -2.18 13.65
C PHE A 141 -4.49 -1.99 14.22
N ASN A 142 -4.35 -1.14 15.25
CA ASN A 142 -3.08 -0.97 15.94
C ASN A 142 -2.67 -2.27 16.64
N ASP A 143 -3.55 -2.89 17.46
CA ASP A 143 -3.29 -4.20 18.08
C ASP A 143 -2.82 -5.24 17.04
N PHE A 144 -3.51 -5.29 15.90
CA PHE A 144 -3.14 -6.13 14.77
C PHE A 144 -1.73 -5.83 14.23
N ILE A 145 -1.40 -4.57 13.93
CA ILE A 145 -0.07 -4.17 13.43
C ILE A 145 1.01 -4.70 14.38
N PHE A 146 0.87 -4.48 15.68
CA PHE A 146 1.95 -4.80 16.62
C PHE A 146 2.04 -6.26 16.98
N LYS A 147 0.92 -6.98 16.92
CA LYS A 147 0.91 -8.42 17.10
C LYS A 147 1.59 -9.13 15.93
N HIS A 148 1.45 -8.61 14.71
CA HIS A 148 1.86 -9.31 13.50
C HIS A 148 3.09 -8.73 12.80
N MET A 149 3.28 -7.41 12.78
CA MET A 149 4.35 -6.70 12.05
C MET A 149 5.43 -6.18 13.01
N GLN A 150 6.32 -7.09 13.42
CA GLN A 150 7.32 -6.83 14.48
C GLN A 150 8.41 -5.81 14.06
N ASN A 151 8.61 -5.65 12.76
CA ASN A 151 9.66 -4.80 12.19
C ASN A 151 9.13 -3.46 11.66
N ILE A 152 7.87 -3.13 11.95
CA ILE A 152 7.25 -1.94 11.40
C ILE A 152 7.98 -0.68 11.87
N LYS A 153 8.37 0.17 10.91
CA LYS A 153 9.01 1.48 11.16
C LYS A 153 8.20 2.64 10.62
N THR A 154 7.40 2.42 9.58
CA THR A 154 6.58 3.49 9.00
C THR A 154 5.17 3.02 8.75
N VAL A 155 4.21 3.86 9.10
CA VAL A 155 2.80 3.63 8.82
C VAL A 155 2.21 4.84 8.08
N SER A 156 1.82 4.60 6.84
CA SER A 156 1.32 5.62 5.91
C SER A 156 -0.20 5.58 5.88
N ILE A 157 -0.85 6.67 6.26
CA ILE A 157 -2.31 6.76 6.22
C ILE A 157 -2.71 7.30 4.87
N VAL A 158 -3.40 6.49 4.07
CA VAL A 158 -3.75 6.83 2.70
C VAL A 158 -5.12 7.49 2.66
N PHE A 159 -5.13 8.75 2.25
CA PHE A 159 -6.31 9.56 2.04
C PHE A 159 -6.75 9.50 0.58
N PRO A 160 -8.06 9.64 0.30
CA PRO A 160 -8.58 9.62 -1.06
C PRO A 160 -8.15 10.82 -1.91
N SER A 161 -7.74 11.93 -1.29
CA SER A 161 -7.26 13.12 -2.01
C SER A 161 -6.54 14.05 -1.03
N SER A 162 -5.63 14.90 -1.50
CA SER A 162 -5.11 16.03 -0.71
C SER A 162 -6.11 17.17 -0.55
N ASP A 163 -7.09 17.26 -1.45
CA ASP A 163 -7.99 18.41 -1.59
C ASP A 163 -9.33 18.23 -0.90
N SER A 164 -9.60 17.07 -0.31
CA SER A 164 -10.88 16.84 0.34
C SER A 164 -11.08 17.77 1.54
N LYS A 165 -12.16 18.55 1.48
CA LYS A 165 -12.57 19.45 2.58
C LYS A 165 -13.17 18.70 3.76
N ARG A 166 -13.56 17.43 3.56
CA ARG A 166 -14.20 16.58 4.56
C ARG A 166 -13.76 15.15 4.36
N TYR A 167 -13.13 14.58 5.39
CA TYR A 167 -12.88 13.16 5.43
C TYR A 167 -13.97 12.50 6.29
N SER A 168 -14.82 11.69 5.68
CA SER A 168 -15.82 10.86 6.38
C SER A 168 -15.44 9.40 6.21
N PHE A 169 -15.45 8.61 7.29
CA PHE A 169 -15.01 7.22 7.26
C PHE A 169 -15.82 6.37 6.27
N ASP A 170 -17.13 6.59 6.21
CA ASP A 170 -18.04 5.79 5.38
C ASP A 170 -18.05 6.22 3.91
N GLN A 171 -17.61 7.45 3.61
CA GLN A 171 -17.64 8.02 2.26
C GLN A 171 -16.27 8.05 1.58
N ASN A 172 -15.23 7.65 2.30
CA ASN A 172 -13.85 7.72 1.82
C ASN A 172 -13.30 6.35 1.43
N VAL A 173 -14.15 5.34 1.26
CA VAL A 173 -13.68 4.05 0.78
C VAL A 173 -13.38 4.16 -0.72
N PHE A 174 -12.16 3.82 -1.13
CA PHE A 174 -11.75 3.90 -2.53
C PHE A 174 -11.07 2.63 -3.03
N GLN A 175 -11.10 2.43 -4.34
CA GLN A 175 -10.41 1.31 -4.94
C GLN A 175 -8.90 1.51 -4.94
N PRO A 176 -8.11 0.47 -4.63
CA PRO A 176 -6.68 0.51 -4.82
C PRO A 176 -6.34 0.88 -6.28
N PRO A 177 -5.21 1.56 -6.53
CA PRO A 177 -4.80 1.92 -7.89
C PRO A 177 -4.66 0.67 -8.76
N ALA A 178 -5.10 0.77 -10.01
CA ALA A 178 -5.09 -0.34 -10.99
C ALA A 178 -3.87 -0.30 -11.92
N ARG A 179 -3.13 0.81 -11.92
CA ARG A 179 -1.82 0.94 -12.58
C ARG A 179 -0.74 1.16 -11.54
N ARG A 180 0.51 1.23 -12.00
CA ARG A 180 1.62 1.66 -11.15
C ARG A 180 1.33 3.05 -10.59
N SER A 181 1.44 3.17 -9.28
CA SER A 181 1.18 4.38 -8.53
C SER A 181 2.24 4.54 -7.46
N ARG A 182 2.50 5.78 -7.05
CA ARG A 182 3.37 6.07 -5.91
C ARG A 182 2.57 6.69 -4.77
N LEU A 183 3.00 6.46 -3.55
CA LEU A 183 2.51 7.22 -2.41
C LEU A 183 3.23 8.56 -2.35
N VAL A 184 2.46 9.63 -2.22
CA VAL A 184 2.97 10.98 -2.07
C VAL A 184 2.46 11.58 -0.77
N ALA A 185 3.38 12.14 0.00
CA ALA A 185 3.06 12.79 1.26
C ALA A 185 2.18 14.01 1.00
N LEU A 186 1.15 14.21 1.83
CA LEU A 186 0.29 15.38 1.72
C LEU A 186 1.09 16.65 2.10
N LYS A 187 1.38 17.49 1.11
CA LYS A 187 2.26 18.67 1.25
C LYS A 187 1.79 19.66 2.31
N GLN A 188 0.47 19.78 2.52
CA GLN A 188 -0.13 20.47 3.65
C GLN A 188 -1.46 19.80 3.99
N PRO A 189 -1.60 19.18 5.17
CA PRO A 189 -2.86 18.57 5.54
C PRO A 189 -3.92 19.65 5.73
N LYS A 190 -4.82 19.81 4.75
CA LYS A 190 -5.99 20.67 4.88
C LYS A 190 -6.80 20.21 6.09
N LYS A 191 -7.32 21.20 6.82
CA LYS A 191 -8.03 21.04 8.10
C LYS A 191 -9.00 19.86 8.06
N VAL A 192 -8.90 18.98 9.05
CA VAL A 192 -9.86 17.90 9.23
C VAL A 192 -11.13 18.49 9.85
N MET A 193 -12.06 18.97 9.03
CA MET A 193 -13.38 19.40 9.51
C MET A 193 -14.32 18.20 9.59
N GLY A 194 -14.54 17.69 10.80
CA GLY A 194 -15.52 16.65 11.05
C GLY A 194 -15.75 16.41 12.53
N THR A 195 -16.89 16.90 13.03
CA THR A 195 -17.50 16.61 14.34
C THR A 195 -17.76 15.12 14.62
N ALA A 196 -17.50 14.24 13.64
CA ALA A 196 -17.66 12.78 13.69
C ALA A 196 -16.37 11.99 13.96
N LEU A 197 -15.20 12.65 13.93
CA LEU A 197 -13.90 11.97 14.05
C LEU A 197 -13.36 11.89 15.49
N MET A 198 -14.02 12.60 16.40
CA MET A 198 -13.66 12.71 17.81
C MET A 198 -14.81 12.17 18.66
N PRO A 199 -14.56 11.22 19.59
CA PRO A 199 -15.53 10.82 20.61
C PRO A 199 -16.15 12.05 21.29
N SER A 200 -17.43 12.01 21.59
CA SER A 200 -18.15 13.12 22.23
C SER A 200 -17.49 13.58 23.56
N SER A 201 -16.78 12.69 24.25
CA SER A 201 -16.04 12.94 25.48
C SER A 201 -14.72 13.71 25.29
N THR A 202 -14.11 13.74 24.10
CA THR A 202 -12.86 14.47 23.84
C THR A 202 -13.05 15.86 23.24
N ARG A 203 -14.30 16.28 23.00
CA ARG A 203 -14.64 17.65 22.55
C ARG A 203 -14.18 18.75 23.51
N GLY A 204 -13.87 18.43 24.76
CA GLY A 204 -13.40 19.40 25.77
C GLY A 204 -11.88 19.52 25.92
N LEU A 205 -11.08 18.61 25.36
CA LEU A 205 -9.62 18.53 25.59
C LEU A 205 -8.78 19.09 24.44
N LEU A 206 -9.29 19.07 23.21
CA LEU A 206 -8.67 19.83 22.13
C LEU A 206 -9.28 21.23 22.12
N SER A 207 -8.40 22.23 22.27
CA SER A 207 -8.70 23.65 22.08
C SER A 207 -9.57 23.84 20.83
N PRO A 208 -10.49 24.83 20.75
CA PRO A 208 -11.42 25.06 19.62
C PRO A 208 -10.75 25.35 18.25
N GLY A 209 -9.44 25.14 18.12
CA GLY A 209 -8.70 25.14 16.87
C GLY A 209 -8.99 23.89 16.03
N ASN A 210 -8.93 24.06 14.71
CA ASN A 210 -9.03 22.95 13.77
C ASN A 210 -7.70 22.17 13.79
N PRO A 211 -7.66 20.91 14.29
CA PRO A 211 -6.42 20.14 14.30
C PRO A 211 -5.94 19.85 12.88
N SER A 212 -4.61 19.75 12.69
CA SER A 212 -4.04 19.26 11.44
C SER A 212 -4.33 17.77 11.26
N VAL A 213 -4.19 17.24 10.04
CA VAL A 213 -4.31 15.78 9.81
C VAL A 213 -3.24 15.03 10.62
N GLN A 214 -2.05 15.61 10.78
CA GLN A 214 -0.99 14.98 11.56
C GLN A 214 -1.38 14.89 13.03
N ASP A 215 -1.90 15.98 13.61
CA ASP A 215 -2.40 15.97 14.99
C ASP A 215 -3.51 14.92 15.17
N TRP A 216 -4.37 14.75 14.17
CA TRP A 216 -5.40 13.70 14.18
C TRP A 216 -4.80 12.29 14.11
N ILE A 217 -3.80 12.05 13.26
CA ILE A 217 -3.10 10.76 13.15
C ILE A 217 -2.44 10.42 14.49
N ASP A 218 -1.70 11.37 15.07
CA ASP A 218 -0.99 11.20 16.32
C ASP A 218 -1.97 10.98 17.48
N PHE A 219 -3.03 11.78 17.56
CA PHE A 219 -4.11 11.59 18.54
C PHE A 219 -4.77 10.20 18.41
N ARG A 220 -5.03 9.69 17.20
CA ARG A 220 -5.64 8.36 17.03
C ARG A 220 -4.67 7.23 17.34
N TRP A 221 -3.38 7.45 17.11
CA TRP A 221 -2.34 6.49 17.46
C TRP A 221 -2.16 6.40 18.97
N GLU A 222 -2.01 7.53 19.64
CA GLU A 222 -1.90 7.64 21.10
C GLU A 222 -3.21 7.23 21.78
N GLY A 223 -4.35 7.65 21.24
CA GLY A 223 -5.67 7.27 21.72
C GLY A 223 -5.99 5.79 21.58
N ALA A 224 -5.30 5.04 20.72
CA ALA A 224 -5.38 3.57 20.74
C ALA A 224 -4.62 2.98 21.94
N VAL A 225 -3.58 3.66 22.41
CA VAL A 225 -2.82 3.30 23.62
C VAL A 225 -3.60 3.70 24.87
N GLU A 226 -4.19 4.89 24.92
CA GLU A 226 -4.89 5.40 26.10
C GLU A 226 -6.36 4.96 26.14
N GLY A 227 -7.08 5.07 25.02
CA GLY A 227 -8.51 4.84 24.85
C GLY A 227 -8.89 3.38 24.58
N ALA A 228 -7.94 2.44 24.64
CA ALA A 228 -8.25 1.06 25.00
C ALA A 228 -8.74 1.04 26.44
N ASP A 229 -9.98 1.48 26.55
CA ASP A 229 -10.91 1.55 27.65
C ASP A 229 -10.59 0.48 28.69
N ILE A 230 -10.81 0.81 29.96
CA ILE A 230 -10.68 -0.06 31.14
C ILE A 230 -11.29 -1.46 30.89
N ARG A 231 -12.27 -1.54 29.97
CA ARG A 231 -12.86 -2.78 29.43
C ARG A 231 -11.89 -3.76 28.78
N TRP A 232 -10.74 -3.35 28.23
CA TRP A 232 -9.79 -4.23 27.53
C TRP A 232 -8.38 -4.23 28.12
N ALA A 233 -8.13 -3.46 29.17
CA ALA A 233 -6.87 -3.48 29.91
C ALA A 233 -6.50 -4.90 30.39
N HIS A 234 -7.49 -5.73 30.72
CA HIS A 234 -7.29 -7.12 31.10
C HIS A 234 -6.76 -8.01 29.96
N LEU A 235 -7.08 -7.71 28.69
CA LEU A 235 -6.50 -8.41 27.54
C LEU A 235 -5.08 -7.94 27.24
N ARG A 236 -4.76 -6.66 27.49
CA ARG A 236 -3.38 -6.15 27.29
C ARG A 236 -2.36 -6.85 28.17
N ASN A 237 -2.74 -7.19 29.40
CA ASN A 237 -1.86 -7.95 30.31
C ASN A 237 -1.59 -9.39 29.83
N GLN A 238 -2.30 -9.86 28.81
CA GLN A 238 -2.10 -11.20 28.22
C GLN A 238 -1.39 -11.15 26.86
N VAL A 239 -1.41 -10.01 26.16
CA VAL A 239 -0.77 -9.87 24.84
C VAL A 239 0.62 -9.27 25.01
N ILE A 240 1.63 -10.13 24.93
CA ILE A 240 3.04 -9.71 24.86
C ILE A 240 3.31 -9.28 23.42
N TYR A 241 3.25 -7.97 23.16
CA TYR A 241 3.75 -7.43 21.89
C TYR A 241 5.25 -7.69 21.76
N GLN A 242 5.66 -8.01 20.54
CA GLN A 242 7.03 -8.30 20.17
C GLN A 242 7.44 -7.37 19.03
N GLY A 243 8.73 -7.06 18.93
CA GLY A 243 9.28 -6.26 17.84
C GLY A 243 9.93 -4.97 18.33
N SER A 244 10.47 -4.22 17.36
CA SER A 244 11.27 -3.02 17.61
C SER A 244 10.44 -1.77 17.90
N ALA A 245 9.15 -1.79 17.56
CA ALA A 245 8.24 -0.66 17.69
C ALA A 245 7.52 -0.56 19.05
N TRP A 246 7.53 -1.61 19.87
CA TRP A 246 6.85 -1.63 21.18
C TRP A 246 7.85 -1.42 22.31
N ASP A 247 7.67 -0.35 23.07
CA ASP A 247 8.42 -0.14 24.31
C ASP A 247 7.66 -0.74 25.48
N ARG A 248 8.30 -1.71 26.14
CA ARG A 248 7.71 -2.42 27.29
C ARG A 248 7.66 -1.56 28.54
N GLU A 249 8.56 -0.59 28.69
CA GLU A 249 8.62 0.23 29.89
C GLU A 249 7.51 1.27 29.91
N SER A 250 7.36 2.02 28.81
CA SER A 250 6.28 3.01 28.69
C SER A 250 4.93 2.41 28.32
N LEU A 251 4.88 1.15 27.89
CA LEU A 251 3.69 0.51 27.29
C LEU A 251 3.14 1.34 26.10
N THR A 252 4.06 1.95 25.35
CA THR A 252 3.74 2.77 24.18
C THR A 252 4.50 2.30 22.94
N PHE A 253 4.06 2.80 21.79
CA PHE A 253 4.74 2.54 20.53
C PHE A 253 5.76 3.64 20.26
N VAL A 254 7.03 3.25 20.09
CA VAL A 254 8.15 4.16 19.88
C VAL A 254 8.80 3.92 18.53
N GLY A 255 9.38 4.96 17.94
CA GLY A 255 10.17 4.85 16.71
C GLY A 255 9.37 4.57 15.42
N VAL A 256 8.03 4.58 15.47
CA VAL A 256 7.19 4.43 14.27
C VAL A 256 6.87 5.80 13.69
N THR A 257 7.33 6.03 12.47
CA THR A 257 6.98 7.24 11.70
C THR A 257 5.57 7.10 11.12
N ARG A 258 4.76 8.14 11.26
CA ARG A 258 3.38 8.17 10.80
C ARG A 258 3.15 9.42 9.99
N ALA A 259 2.58 9.29 8.80
CA ALA A 259 2.28 10.43 7.96
C ALA A 259 1.08 10.17 7.05
N ALA A 260 0.49 11.27 6.59
CA ALA A 260 -0.60 11.26 5.63
C ALA A 260 -0.08 11.22 4.20
N PHE A 261 -0.62 10.29 3.41
CA PHE A 261 -0.27 10.11 2.00
C PHE A 261 -1.54 10.03 1.14
N THR A 262 -1.35 10.15 -0.16
CA THR A 262 -2.34 9.74 -1.17
C THR A 262 -1.62 9.04 -2.32
N PHE A 263 -2.37 8.41 -3.22
CA PHE A 263 -1.78 7.82 -4.43
C PHE A 263 -1.78 8.82 -5.57
N GLU A 264 -0.61 8.97 -6.18
CA GLU A 264 -0.47 9.59 -7.50
C GLU A 264 -0.22 8.52 -8.56
N GLN A 265 -0.81 8.72 -9.73
CA GLN A 265 -0.59 7.89 -10.91
C GLN A 265 -0.08 8.75 -12.05
N PHE A 266 0.86 8.20 -12.82
CA PHE A 266 1.31 8.83 -14.03
C PHE A 266 0.22 8.82 -15.09
N LYS A 267 0.00 9.98 -15.71
CA LYS A 267 -0.91 10.17 -16.84
C LYS A 267 -0.17 10.92 -17.95
N ARG A 268 -0.33 10.42 -19.17
CA ARG A 268 0.09 11.15 -20.37
C ARG A 268 -1.15 11.85 -20.93
N GLY A 269 -1.10 13.18 -21.00
CA GLY A 269 -2.14 14.01 -21.58
C GLY A 269 -2.19 13.89 -23.10
N ASP A 270 -3.29 14.38 -23.70
CA ASP A 270 -3.55 14.31 -25.14
C ASP A 270 -2.50 15.07 -25.96
N GLU A 271 -1.94 16.14 -25.40
CA GLU A 271 -0.85 16.93 -26.00
C GLU A 271 0.55 16.35 -25.72
N GLY A 272 0.61 15.18 -25.10
CA GLY A 272 1.86 14.52 -24.72
C GLY A 272 2.46 15.03 -23.41
N GLU A 273 1.81 15.95 -22.70
CA GLU A 273 2.23 16.39 -21.37
C GLU A 273 2.19 15.24 -20.38
N GLU A 274 3.26 15.10 -19.59
CA GLU A 274 3.41 14.06 -18.59
C GLU A 274 3.08 14.63 -17.21
N THR A 275 2.00 14.14 -16.60
CA THR A 275 1.49 14.62 -15.31
C THR A 275 1.36 13.48 -14.31
N TRP A 276 1.42 13.83 -13.03
CA TRP A 276 1.11 12.93 -11.92
C TRP A 276 -0.16 13.44 -11.26
N ASP A 277 -1.23 12.65 -11.33
CA ASP A 277 -2.54 13.02 -10.83
C ASP A 277 -2.92 12.15 -9.63
N GLU A 278 -3.61 12.75 -8.66
CA GLU A 278 -4.23 11.99 -7.58
C GLU A 278 -5.34 11.10 -8.12
N VAL A 279 -5.29 9.80 -7.83
CA VAL A 279 -6.24 8.84 -8.43
C VAL A 279 -7.29 8.31 -7.49
N CYS A 280 -7.10 8.42 -6.17
CA CYS A 280 -8.04 7.83 -5.22
C CYS A 280 -9.40 8.53 -5.22
N ARG A 281 -9.43 9.83 -5.53
CA ARG A 281 -10.66 10.64 -5.58
C ARG A 281 -11.64 10.13 -6.63
N ASP A 282 -11.11 9.79 -7.80
CA ASP A 282 -11.91 9.33 -8.94
C ASP A 282 -12.30 7.85 -8.81
N ARG A 283 -11.85 7.21 -7.72
CA ARG A 283 -12.05 5.79 -7.39
C ARG A 283 -12.87 5.59 -6.12
N LEU A 284 -13.52 6.64 -5.63
CA LEU A 284 -14.44 6.54 -4.50
C LEU A 284 -15.61 5.62 -4.85
N HIS A 285 -15.96 4.75 -3.93
CA HIS A 285 -17.12 3.89 -4.11
C HIS A 285 -18.42 4.67 -3.93
N PRO A 286 -19.47 4.35 -4.71
CA PRO A 286 -20.83 4.75 -4.38
C PRO A 286 -21.19 4.33 -2.95
N GLN A 287 -22.00 5.12 -2.25
CA GLN A 287 -22.37 4.86 -0.85
C GLN A 287 -23.01 3.48 -0.62
N ASP A 288 -23.70 2.96 -1.63
CA ASP A 288 -24.41 1.67 -1.59
C ASP A 288 -23.62 0.52 -2.23
N TYR A 289 -22.33 0.73 -2.53
CA TYR A 289 -21.53 -0.29 -3.19
C TYR A 289 -21.28 -1.49 -2.27
N GLN A 290 -21.68 -2.66 -2.74
CA GLN A 290 -21.26 -3.95 -2.19
C GLN A 290 -20.38 -4.66 -3.20
N PRO A 291 -19.13 -5.04 -2.83
CA PRO A 291 -18.26 -5.73 -3.74
C PRO A 291 -18.84 -7.10 -4.11
N GLU A 292 -18.86 -7.39 -5.40
CA GLU A 292 -19.18 -8.72 -5.87
C GLU A 292 -18.11 -9.70 -5.40
N ARG A 293 -18.57 -10.89 -5.00
CA ARG A 293 -17.67 -11.97 -4.61
C ARG A 293 -16.98 -12.50 -5.86
N VAL A 294 -15.73 -12.13 -6.06
CA VAL A 294 -14.90 -12.67 -7.14
C VAL A 294 -14.33 -14.01 -6.69
N GLU A 295 -14.76 -15.11 -7.32
CA GLU A 295 -14.11 -16.40 -7.16
C GLU A 295 -12.75 -16.37 -7.84
N MET A 296 -11.70 -16.49 -7.04
CA MET A 296 -10.33 -16.46 -7.53
C MET A 296 -10.01 -17.73 -8.30
N THR A 297 -9.88 -17.62 -9.62
CA THR A 297 -9.46 -18.71 -10.50
C THR A 297 -8.11 -18.48 -11.18
N ARG A 298 -7.52 -17.28 -11.04
CA ARG A 298 -6.33 -16.87 -11.81
C ARG A 298 -5.07 -16.70 -10.94
N ASP A 299 -3.92 -17.05 -11.51
CA ASP A 299 -2.60 -16.90 -10.91
C ASP A 299 -2.21 -15.40 -10.84
N PRO A 300 -1.80 -14.88 -9.67
CA PRO A 300 -1.41 -13.48 -9.51
C PRO A 300 -0.20 -13.08 -10.38
N THR A 301 0.64 -14.04 -10.79
CA THR A 301 1.76 -13.82 -11.70
C THR A 301 1.33 -13.59 -13.15
N GLU A 302 0.13 -14.04 -13.51
CA GLU A 302 -0.42 -13.89 -14.86
C GLU A 302 -1.26 -12.62 -15.00
N TRP A 303 -2.05 -12.27 -13.98
CA TRP A 303 -3.02 -11.17 -14.04
C TRP A 303 -2.99 -10.27 -12.81
N ARG A 304 -3.24 -8.96 -13.00
CA ARG A 304 -3.64 -8.06 -11.91
C ARG A 304 -5.16 -8.13 -11.80
N VAL A 305 -5.70 -8.01 -10.61
CA VAL A 305 -7.16 -8.20 -10.45
C VAL A 305 -7.98 -6.99 -10.71
N ASN A 306 -7.40 -5.80 -10.53
CA ASN A 306 -8.05 -4.62 -11.06
C ASN A 306 -8.12 -4.64 -12.60
N ASP A 307 -7.57 -5.66 -13.28
CA ASP A 307 -7.76 -5.88 -14.72
C ASP A 307 -9.01 -6.75 -15.05
N ASP A 308 -9.69 -7.33 -14.06
CA ASP A 308 -10.87 -8.17 -14.33
C ASP A 308 -12.09 -7.29 -14.66
N GLU A 309 -12.73 -7.62 -15.79
CA GLU A 309 -13.78 -6.83 -16.46
C GLU A 309 -15.08 -6.66 -15.70
N SER A 310 -15.25 -7.33 -14.57
CA SER A 310 -16.52 -7.39 -13.85
C SER A 310 -16.84 -6.14 -13.03
N TRP A 311 -16.05 -5.05 -13.11
CA TRP A 311 -16.18 -3.97 -12.15
C TRP A 311 -16.04 -2.51 -12.65
N PRO A 312 -17.09 -1.67 -12.50
CA PRO A 312 -18.49 -2.03 -12.62
C PRO A 312 -18.87 -2.17 -14.10
N PRO A 313 -19.92 -2.95 -14.45
CA PRO A 313 -20.48 -2.88 -15.79
C PRO A 313 -20.84 -1.43 -16.09
N GLU A 314 -20.48 -0.94 -17.27
CA GLU A 314 -21.11 0.27 -17.80
C GLU A 314 -22.62 0.07 -17.65
N ASN A 315 -23.31 1.00 -17.00
CA ASN A 315 -24.77 1.03 -17.02
C ASN A 315 -25.19 1.05 -18.49
N GLN A 316 -25.57 -0.11 -19.03
CA GLN A 316 -26.34 -0.26 -20.26
C GLN A 316 -27.81 0.04 -19.99
#